data_AF-A0A6F8SP18-F1
#
_entry.id   AF-A0A6F8SP18-F1
#
_cell.length_a   1.000
_cell.length_b   1.000
_cell.length_c   1.000
_cell.angle_alpha   90.00
_cell.angle_beta   90.00
_cell.angle_gamma   90.00
#
_symmetry.space_group_name_H-M   'P 1'
#
loop_
_entity.id
_entity.type
_entity.pdbx_description
1 polymer ?
#
loop_
_entity_poly.entity_id
_entity_poly.type
_entity_poly.pdbx_seq_one_letter_code
_entity_poly.pdbx_strand_id
1 'polypeptide(L)'
;MKSQQGVRFRQWATCVLKEYAVKGFALDDRRLKDGRSRYFRELLQRVRDIRSSERNLYQQVTDIYATAIDYDPKSSMMRTFFATVQNKLHYAVHERTAAEVIYDRVDRDKPLVGMTTFDGDYLTKADVCIAKNYLTEKELQTLNLLVARFLDYAELQALEERAMTMAEWVEELDREIVNSRRALLEGHRAISHKQAIEKAEKEFEAYQRCRFR
;
A
#
# COMPACT_ATOMS: atom_id res chain seq x y z
N MET A 1 3.05 3.99 57.55
CA MET A 1 1.82 3.35 57.02
C MET A 1 2.18 2.51 55.80
N LYS A 2 1.79 1.23 55.74
CA LYS A 2 1.92 0.44 54.50
C LYS A 2 0.90 1.00 53.49
N SER A 3 1.35 1.52 52.35
CA SER A 3 0.44 2.07 51.33
C SER A 3 -0.49 0.98 50.80
N GLN A 4 -1.74 1.32 50.45
CA GLN A 4 -2.67 0.38 49.80
C GLN A 4 -2.06 -0.25 48.55
N GLN A 5 -1.24 0.49 47.82
CA GLN A 5 -0.49 0.00 46.66
C GLN A 5 0.51 -1.11 47.05
N GLY A 6 1.25 -0.96 48.15
CA GLY A 6 2.19 -1.98 48.63
C GLY A 6 1.51 -3.25 49.17
N VAL A 7 0.24 -3.17 49.57
CA VAL A 7 -0.56 -4.36 49.93
C VAL A 7 -1.03 -5.09 48.67
N ARG A 8 -1.56 -4.35 47.67
CA ARG A 8 -2.01 -4.92 46.39
C ARG A 8 -0.86 -5.57 45.61
N PHE A 9 0.33 -4.95 45.58
CA PHE A 9 1.51 -5.52 44.92
C PHE A 9 1.92 -6.87 45.53
N ARG A 10 1.94 -6.98 46.87
CA ARG A 10 2.30 -8.23 47.53
C ARG A 10 1.28 -9.33 47.28
N GLN A 11 -0.01 -9.01 47.31
CA GLN A 11 -1.07 -9.99 46.99
C GLN A 11 -0.94 -10.51 45.56
N TRP A 12 -0.68 -9.61 44.60
CA TRP A 12 -0.43 -9.97 43.21
C TRP A 12 0.83 -10.84 43.05
N ALA A 13 1.96 -10.42 43.63
CA ALA A 13 3.23 -11.16 43.56
C ALA A 13 3.12 -12.57 44.16
N THR A 14 2.44 -12.72 45.30
CA THR A 14 2.20 -14.03 45.92
C THR A 14 1.37 -14.94 45.01
N CYS A 15 0.39 -14.39 44.29
CA CYS A 15 -0.44 -15.16 43.36
C CYS A 15 0.40 -15.68 42.17
N VAL A 16 1.20 -14.81 41.56
CA VAL A 16 2.09 -15.14 40.43
C VAL A 16 3.14 -16.17 40.82
N LEU A 17 3.78 -16.00 41.99
CA LEU A 17 4.79 -16.92 42.48
C LEU A 17 4.22 -18.31 42.80
N LYS A 18 3.01 -18.36 43.36
CA LYS A 18 2.31 -19.63 43.63
C LYS A 18 1.98 -20.37 42.34
N GLU A 19 1.56 -19.65 41.31
CA GLU A 19 1.27 -20.24 40.00
C GLU A 19 2.53 -20.79 39.33
N TYR A 20 3.62 -20.01 39.35
CA TYR A 20 4.91 -20.43 38.83
C TYR A 20 5.47 -21.67 39.54
N ALA A 21 5.34 -21.73 40.87
CA ALA A 21 5.80 -22.86 41.67
C ALA A 21 5.06 -24.17 41.37
N VAL A 22 3.78 -24.10 40.98
CA VAL A 22 2.97 -25.29 40.68
C VAL A 22 3.06 -25.70 39.21
N LYS A 23 3.08 -24.73 38.29
CA LYS A 23 2.97 -24.98 36.84
C LYS A 23 4.29 -24.85 36.07
N GLY A 24 5.33 -24.29 36.69
CA GLY A 24 6.62 -23.98 36.05
C GLY A 24 6.62 -22.70 35.20
N PHE A 25 5.48 -22.03 35.06
CA PHE A 25 5.32 -20.75 34.39
C PHE A 25 4.14 -19.97 35.00
N ALA A 26 4.10 -18.65 34.80
CA ALA A 26 2.97 -17.81 35.18
C ALA A 26 2.60 -16.93 33.98
N LEU A 27 1.32 -16.95 33.59
CA LEU A 27 0.82 -16.28 32.39
C LEU A 27 -0.24 -15.24 32.78
N ASP A 28 -0.12 -14.01 32.27
CA ASP A 28 -1.15 -12.97 32.47
C ASP A 28 -2.28 -13.15 31.45
N ASP A 29 -3.20 -14.08 31.75
CA ASP A 29 -4.31 -14.46 30.88
C ASP A 29 -5.21 -13.28 30.47
N ARG A 30 -5.32 -12.23 31.29
CA ARG A 30 -6.11 -11.03 30.97
C ARG A 30 -5.43 -10.18 29.90
N ARG A 31 -4.12 -9.93 30.02
CA ARG A 31 -3.37 -9.22 28.98
C ARG A 31 -3.22 -10.06 27.70
N LEU A 32 -3.13 -11.38 27.82
CA LEU A 32 -3.05 -12.28 26.65
C LEU A 32 -4.37 -12.37 25.87
N LYS A 33 -5.52 -12.44 26.56
CA LYS A 33 -6.84 -12.55 25.93
C LYS A 33 -7.33 -11.22 25.33
N ASP A 34 -7.06 -10.09 25.98
CA ASP A 34 -7.55 -8.78 25.51
C ASP A 34 -6.58 -8.02 24.60
N GLY A 35 -5.27 -8.30 24.63
CA GLY A 35 -4.28 -7.60 23.80
C GLY A 35 -4.27 -8.07 22.35
N ARG A 36 -4.21 -9.39 22.14
CA ARG A 36 -4.15 -10.01 20.80
C ARG A 36 -5.48 -9.88 20.06
N SER A 37 -6.60 -10.21 20.70
CA SER A 37 -7.94 -10.11 20.10
C SER A 37 -8.35 -8.66 19.81
N ARG A 38 -7.90 -7.67 20.62
CA ARG A 38 -8.14 -6.26 20.33
C ARG A 38 -7.33 -5.78 19.13
N TYR A 39 -6.04 -6.13 19.08
CA TYR A 39 -5.18 -5.81 17.94
C TYR A 39 -5.77 -6.31 16.61
N PHE A 40 -6.20 -7.58 16.54
CA PHE A 40 -6.76 -8.12 15.30
C PHE A 40 -8.14 -7.55 14.94
N ARG A 41 -8.97 -7.18 15.93
CA ARG A 41 -10.21 -6.43 15.65
C ARG A 41 -9.95 -5.04 15.09
N GLU A 42 -8.98 -4.32 15.65
CA GLU A 42 -8.57 -3.00 15.13
C GLU A 42 -7.94 -3.12 13.73
N LEU A 43 -7.09 -4.13 13.51
CA LEU A 43 -6.51 -4.44 12.21
C LEU A 43 -7.60 -4.73 11.15
N LEU A 44 -8.55 -5.60 11.49
CA LEU A 44 -9.66 -5.95 10.60
C LEU A 44 -10.50 -4.72 10.24
N GLN A 45 -10.82 -3.89 11.23
CA GLN A 45 -11.57 -2.65 10.97
C GLN A 45 -10.78 -1.72 10.05
N ARG A 46 -9.47 -1.57 10.28
CA ARG A 46 -8.61 -0.73 9.45
C ARG A 46 -8.54 -1.22 8.00
N VAL A 47 -8.46 -2.53 7.75
CA VAL A 47 -8.48 -3.09 6.39
C VAL A 47 -9.82 -2.83 5.70
N ARG A 48 -10.94 -2.95 6.41
CA ARG A 48 -12.27 -2.65 5.87
C ARG A 48 -12.44 -1.17 5.55
N ASP A 49 -11.92 -0.29 6.41
CA ASP A 49 -11.94 1.16 6.17
C ASP A 49 -11.15 1.50 4.89
N ILE A 50 -9.98 0.89 4.70
CA ILE A 50 -9.16 1.03 3.48
C ILE A 50 -9.94 0.59 2.24
N ARG A 51 -10.56 -0.59 2.29
CA ARG A 51 -11.35 -1.16 1.19
C ARG A 51 -12.56 -0.31 0.81
N SER A 52 -13.22 0.28 1.79
CA SER A 52 -14.39 1.14 1.57
C SER A 52 -14.04 2.56 1.14
N SER A 53 -12.75 2.93 1.19
CA SER A 53 -12.31 4.28 0.87
C SER A 53 -12.33 4.54 -0.63
N GLU A 54 -12.84 5.71 -1.03
CA GLU A 54 -12.73 6.24 -2.40
C GLU A 54 -11.33 6.81 -2.68
N ARG A 55 -10.34 6.52 -1.82
CA ARG A 55 -8.97 7.02 -1.97
C ARG A 55 -8.31 6.41 -3.20
N ASN A 56 -7.29 7.09 -3.69
CA ASN A 56 -6.43 6.60 -4.76
C ASN A 56 -6.00 5.14 -4.51
N LEU A 57 -6.11 4.28 -5.52
CA LEU A 57 -5.79 2.84 -5.44
C LEU A 57 -4.43 2.56 -4.84
N TYR A 58 -3.41 3.34 -5.23
CA TYR A 58 -2.06 3.18 -4.70
C TYR A 58 -2.01 3.50 -3.22
N GLN A 59 -2.78 4.49 -2.76
CA GLN A 59 -2.88 4.82 -1.35
C GLN A 59 -3.47 3.66 -0.56
N GLN A 60 -4.48 2.97 -1.08
CA GLN A 60 -5.09 1.81 -0.42
C GLN A 60 -4.06 0.69 -0.21
N VAL A 61 -3.26 0.39 -1.23
CA VAL A 61 -2.16 -0.58 -1.13
C VAL A 61 -1.13 -0.13 -0.10
N THR A 62 -0.72 1.14 -0.09
CA THR A 62 0.21 1.66 0.92
C THR A 62 -0.36 1.62 2.34
N ASP A 63 -1.68 1.78 2.49
CA ASP A 63 -2.36 1.74 3.78
C ASP A 63 -2.37 0.31 4.35
N ILE A 64 -2.41 -0.73 3.51
CA ILE A 64 -2.20 -2.14 3.93
C ILE A 64 -0.80 -2.33 4.48
N TYR A 65 0.22 -1.85 3.79
CA TYR A 65 1.60 -1.93 4.28
C TYR A 65 1.78 -1.22 5.63
N ALA A 66 1.07 -0.11 5.84
CA ALA A 66 1.04 0.58 7.13
C ALA A 66 0.34 -0.19 8.27
N THR A 67 -0.18 -1.39 8.00
CA THR A 67 -0.69 -2.33 9.01
C THR A 67 0.35 -3.34 9.49
N ALA A 68 1.50 -3.43 8.81
CA ALA A 68 2.56 -4.36 9.16
C ALA A 68 3.11 -4.11 10.57
N ILE A 69 3.51 -5.18 11.26
CA ILE A 69 4.01 -5.11 12.64
C ILE A 69 5.36 -4.38 12.77
N ASP A 70 6.14 -4.38 11.69
CA ASP A 70 7.47 -3.78 11.56
C ASP A 70 7.45 -2.48 10.74
N TYR A 71 6.26 -1.91 10.51
CA TYR A 71 6.11 -0.67 9.75
C TYR A 71 6.79 0.52 10.47
N ASP A 72 7.75 1.15 9.79
CA ASP A 72 8.38 2.41 10.22
C ASP A 72 8.22 3.50 9.14
N PRO A 73 7.41 4.54 9.36
CA PRO A 73 7.21 5.63 8.40
C PRO A 73 8.46 6.50 8.20
N LYS A 74 9.45 6.44 9.11
CA LYS A 74 10.69 7.22 9.03
C LYS A 74 11.82 6.47 8.33
N SER A 75 11.61 5.20 7.99
CA SER A 75 12.60 4.41 7.27
C SER A 75 12.90 5.04 5.91
N SER A 76 14.18 5.24 5.61
CA SER A 76 14.66 5.73 4.31
C SER A 76 14.24 4.84 3.15
N MET A 77 13.91 3.57 3.43
CA MET A 77 13.46 2.57 2.47
C MET A 77 12.04 2.81 1.95
N MET A 78 11.21 3.59 2.65
CA MET A 78 9.75 3.65 2.41
C MET A 78 9.37 4.27 1.05
N ARG A 79 10.08 5.32 0.60
CA ARG A 79 9.81 5.92 -0.72
C ARG A 79 10.16 4.96 -1.86
N THR A 80 11.31 4.31 -1.76
CA THR A 80 11.76 3.31 -2.75
C THR A 80 10.79 2.13 -2.78
N PHE A 81 10.34 1.70 -1.61
CA PHE A 81 9.35 0.66 -1.45
C PHE A 81 8.04 0.95 -2.20
N PHE A 82 7.40 2.10 -1.92
CA PHE A 82 6.14 2.45 -2.57
C PHE A 82 6.29 2.65 -4.07
N ALA A 83 7.41 3.24 -4.51
CA ALA A 83 7.71 3.34 -5.93
C ALA A 83 7.88 1.95 -6.58
N THR A 84 8.44 0.97 -5.88
CA THR A 84 8.57 -0.41 -6.38
C THR A 84 7.21 -1.08 -6.49
N VAL A 85 6.37 -1.02 -5.44
CA VAL A 85 5.01 -1.57 -5.44
C VAL A 85 4.17 -1.00 -6.58
N GLN A 86 4.18 0.33 -6.75
CA GLN A 86 3.47 0.98 -7.84
C GLN A 86 3.93 0.47 -9.22
N ASN A 87 5.25 0.31 -9.41
CA ASN A 87 5.77 -0.20 -10.67
C ASN A 87 5.43 -1.67 -10.92
N LYS A 88 5.38 -2.51 -9.88
CA LYS A 88 4.92 -3.89 -10.01
C LYS A 88 3.46 -3.96 -10.47
N LEU A 89 2.58 -3.15 -9.89
CA LEU A 89 1.18 -3.08 -10.30
C LEU A 89 1.00 -2.58 -11.74
N HIS A 90 1.70 -1.51 -12.12
CA HIS A 90 1.71 -1.05 -13.51
C HIS A 90 2.20 -2.14 -14.48
N TYR A 91 3.30 -2.81 -14.14
CA TYR A 91 3.87 -3.86 -14.97
C TYR A 91 2.93 -5.07 -15.11
N ALA A 92 2.26 -5.47 -14.03
CA ALA A 92 1.27 -6.54 -14.06
C ALA A 92 0.07 -6.26 -14.99
N VAL A 93 -0.26 -4.98 -15.22
CA VAL A 93 -1.40 -4.57 -16.04
C VAL A 93 -1.02 -4.46 -17.51
N HIS A 94 0.13 -3.88 -17.82
CA HIS A 94 0.49 -3.46 -19.19
C HIS A 94 1.99 -3.56 -19.50
N GLU A 95 2.75 -4.35 -18.74
CA GLU A 95 4.17 -4.70 -18.97
C GLU A 95 5.09 -3.48 -19.13
N ARG A 96 4.74 -2.39 -18.46
CA ARG A 96 5.52 -1.15 -18.40
C ARG A 96 5.50 -0.61 -16.98
N THR A 97 6.56 0.08 -16.59
CA THR A 97 6.60 0.85 -15.34
C THR A 97 5.80 2.15 -15.46
N ALA A 98 5.49 2.81 -14.35
CA ALA A 98 4.77 4.08 -14.35
C ALA A 98 5.50 5.16 -15.20
N ALA A 99 6.83 5.19 -15.12
CA ALA A 99 7.66 6.12 -15.88
C ALA A 99 7.60 5.84 -17.39
N GLU A 100 7.66 4.57 -17.78
CA GLU A 100 7.56 4.15 -19.19
C GLU A 100 6.17 4.45 -19.76
N VAL A 101 5.09 4.24 -18.99
CA VAL A 101 3.74 4.62 -19.41
C VAL A 101 3.64 6.10 -19.74
N ILE A 102 4.10 6.96 -18.83
CA ILE A 102 4.09 8.42 -19.05
C ILE A 102 4.92 8.75 -20.28
N TYR A 103 6.16 8.26 -20.32
CA TYR A 103 7.10 8.57 -21.39
C TYR A 103 6.57 8.12 -22.76
N ASP A 104 5.98 6.94 -22.87
CA ASP A 104 5.53 6.38 -24.15
C ASP A 104 4.22 6.99 -24.64
N ARG A 105 3.33 7.38 -23.72
CA ARG A 105 1.95 7.78 -24.06
C ARG A 105 1.73 9.29 -24.11
N VAL A 106 2.58 10.08 -23.45
CA VAL A 106 2.47 11.54 -23.49
C VAL A 106 2.80 12.08 -24.88
N ASP A 107 1.87 12.86 -25.42
CA ASP A 107 1.89 13.27 -26.83
C ASP A 107 1.10 14.57 -27.03
N ARG A 108 1.79 15.68 -27.34
CA ARG A 108 1.18 16.99 -27.54
C ARG A 108 0.17 17.05 -28.69
N ASP A 109 0.23 16.15 -29.65
CA ASP A 109 -0.64 16.20 -30.83
C ASP A 109 -1.98 15.50 -30.57
N LYS A 110 -2.12 14.81 -29.43
CA LYS A 110 -3.36 14.15 -29.01
C LYS A 110 -4.21 15.03 -28.11
N PRO A 111 -5.55 14.84 -28.11
CA PRO A 111 -6.42 15.43 -27.10
C PRO A 111 -5.90 15.13 -25.69
N LEU A 112 -5.93 16.12 -24.81
CA LEU A 112 -5.48 16.01 -23.42
C LEU A 112 -4.04 15.48 -23.27
N VAL A 113 -3.18 15.72 -24.26
CA VAL A 113 -1.79 15.27 -24.29
C VAL A 113 -1.64 13.74 -24.23
N GLY A 114 -2.66 13.01 -24.72
CA GLY A 114 -2.71 11.56 -24.75
C GLY A 114 -3.29 10.90 -23.49
N MET A 115 -3.76 11.69 -22.51
CA MET A 115 -4.45 11.17 -21.33
C MET A 115 -5.88 10.73 -21.66
N THR A 116 -6.34 9.72 -20.92
CA THR A 116 -7.69 9.15 -21.00
C THR A 116 -8.59 9.66 -19.87
N THR A 117 -8.01 9.95 -18.71
CA THR A 117 -8.70 10.44 -17.51
C THR A 117 -7.80 11.39 -16.74
N PHE A 118 -8.37 12.37 -16.04
CA PHE A 118 -7.67 13.21 -15.06
C PHE A 118 -8.70 13.74 -14.05
N ASP A 119 -8.21 14.17 -12.88
CA ASP A 119 -9.07 14.65 -11.81
C ASP A 119 -9.18 16.20 -11.91
N GLY A 120 -10.40 16.74 -11.88
CA GLY A 120 -10.68 18.19 -11.93
C GLY A 120 -11.20 18.72 -13.27
N ASP A 121 -11.49 20.02 -13.32
CA ASP A 121 -12.15 20.67 -14.48
C ASP A 121 -11.18 21.10 -15.59
N TYR A 122 -9.90 21.29 -15.24
CA TYR A 122 -8.89 21.79 -16.16
C TYR A 122 -7.58 21.01 -16.03
N LEU A 123 -6.95 20.79 -17.17
CA LEU A 123 -5.71 20.04 -17.27
C LEU A 123 -4.54 20.81 -16.64
N THR A 124 -3.85 20.20 -15.68
CA THR A 124 -2.68 20.78 -15.01
C THR A 124 -1.37 20.07 -15.40
N LYS A 125 -0.25 20.72 -15.08
CA LYS A 125 1.09 20.14 -15.22
C LYS A 125 1.30 18.92 -14.30
N ALA A 126 0.59 18.84 -13.18
CA ALA A 126 0.66 17.68 -12.29
C ALA A 126 0.00 16.46 -12.92
N ASP A 127 -1.11 16.65 -13.64
CA ASP A 127 -1.88 15.55 -14.25
C ASP A 127 -1.08 14.79 -15.30
N VAL A 128 -0.28 15.48 -16.11
CA VAL A 128 0.58 14.85 -17.13
C VAL A 128 1.71 14.02 -16.53
N CYS A 129 1.98 14.17 -15.23
CA CYS A 129 2.98 13.39 -14.50
C CYS A 129 2.38 12.16 -13.79
N ILE A 130 1.08 11.90 -13.93
CA ILE A 130 0.39 10.78 -13.29
C ILE A 130 0.18 9.65 -14.30
N ALA A 131 0.86 8.53 -14.11
CA ALA A 131 0.77 7.38 -15.03
C ALA A 131 -0.65 6.79 -15.17
N LYS A 132 -1.46 6.81 -14.09
CA LYS A 132 -2.88 6.39 -14.08
C LYS A 132 -3.68 7.09 -15.19
N ASN A 133 -3.40 8.37 -15.43
CA ASN A 133 -4.15 9.22 -16.34
C ASN A 133 -3.98 8.83 -17.81
N TYR A 134 -2.99 7.99 -18.13
CA TYR A 134 -2.73 7.46 -19.47
C TYR A 134 -3.25 6.04 -19.67
N LEU A 135 -3.91 5.43 -18.67
CA LEU A 135 -4.40 4.06 -18.76
C LEU A 135 -5.74 4.00 -19.51
N THR A 136 -5.89 3.03 -20.39
CA THR A 136 -7.18 2.71 -21.00
C THR A 136 -8.17 2.23 -19.94
N GLU A 137 -9.48 2.30 -20.24
CA GLU A 137 -10.52 1.81 -19.32
C GLU A 137 -10.28 0.36 -18.89
N LYS A 138 -9.91 -0.51 -19.83
CA LYS A 138 -9.59 -1.92 -19.56
C LYS A 138 -8.37 -2.09 -18.65
N GLU A 139 -7.33 -1.28 -18.83
CA GLU A 139 -6.15 -1.31 -17.97
C GLU A 139 -6.48 -0.82 -16.56
N LEU A 140 -7.25 0.26 -16.45
CA LEU A 140 -7.71 0.80 -15.17
C LEU A 140 -8.60 -0.21 -14.43
N GLN A 141 -9.54 -0.86 -15.13
CA GLN A 141 -10.35 -1.94 -14.57
C GLN A 141 -9.49 -3.12 -14.11
N THR A 142 -8.48 -3.51 -14.90
CA THR A 142 -7.55 -4.58 -14.51
C THR A 142 -6.76 -4.21 -13.26
N LEU A 143 -6.25 -2.97 -13.18
CA LEU A 143 -5.56 -2.45 -12.01
C LEU A 143 -6.46 -2.47 -10.76
N ASN A 144 -7.70 -2.02 -10.90
CA ASN A 144 -8.70 -2.04 -9.82
C ASN A 144 -8.93 -3.45 -9.30
N LEU A 145 -9.07 -4.44 -10.20
CA LEU A 145 -9.29 -5.83 -9.82
C LEU A 145 -8.09 -6.45 -9.10
N LEU A 146 -6.86 -6.14 -9.53
CA LEU A 146 -5.64 -6.60 -8.84
C LEU A 146 -5.54 -6.01 -7.43
N VAL A 147 -5.82 -4.71 -7.28
CA VAL A 147 -5.81 -4.04 -5.97
C VAL A 147 -6.91 -4.60 -5.08
N ALA A 148 -8.14 -4.75 -5.57
CA ALA A 148 -9.24 -5.32 -4.81
C ALA A 148 -8.93 -6.72 -4.29
N ARG A 149 -8.33 -7.58 -5.14
CA ARG A 149 -7.90 -8.93 -4.76
C ARG A 149 -6.83 -8.91 -3.66
N PHE A 150 -5.88 -7.99 -3.72
CA PHE A 150 -4.88 -7.82 -2.66
C PHE A 150 -5.51 -7.35 -1.34
N LEU A 151 -6.52 -6.47 -1.40
CA LEU A 151 -7.28 -6.05 -0.21
C LEU A 151 -8.11 -7.19 0.39
N ASP A 152 -8.74 -8.03 -0.46
CA ASP A 152 -9.41 -9.26 -0.02
C ASP A 152 -8.45 -10.18 0.73
N TYR A 153 -7.24 -10.37 0.18
CA TYR A 153 -6.20 -11.17 0.82
C TYR A 153 -5.79 -10.58 2.19
N ALA A 154 -5.63 -9.27 2.26
CA ALA A 154 -5.26 -8.61 3.51
C ALA A 154 -6.36 -8.72 4.58
N GLU A 155 -7.63 -8.64 4.19
CA GLU A 155 -8.77 -8.84 5.09
C GLU A 155 -8.79 -10.28 5.63
N LEU A 156 -8.48 -11.27 4.78
CA LEU A 156 -8.37 -12.66 5.18
C LEU A 156 -7.24 -12.87 6.21
N GLN A 157 -6.06 -12.29 6.00
CA GLN A 157 -4.96 -12.41 6.98
C GLN A 157 -5.35 -11.80 8.34
N ALA A 158 -6.05 -10.67 8.33
CA ALA A 158 -6.57 -10.04 9.55
C ALA A 158 -7.62 -10.92 10.25
N LEU A 159 -8.53 -11.55 9.49
CA LEU A 159 -9.54 -12.48 10.02
C LEU A 159 -8.93 -13.74 10.62
N GLU A 160 -7.87 -14.26 10.01
CA GLU A 160 -7.16 -15.46 10.47
C GLU A 160 -6.15 -15.17 11.60
N GLU A 161 -6.16 -13.95 12.15
CA GLU A 161 -5.25 -13.48 13.20
C GLU A 161 -3.77 -13.69 12.85
N ARG A 162 -3.42 -13.49 11.58
CA ARG A 162 -2.04 -13.53 11.07
C ARG A 162 -1.49 -12.11 10.99
N ALA A 163 -0.49 -11.86 11.83
CA ALA A 163 0.29 -10.65 11.77
C ALA A 163 1.30 -10.75 10.61
N MET A 164 1.39 -9.68 9.83
CA MET A 164 2.23 -9.63 8.63
C MET A 164 3.33 -8.58 8.80
N THR A 165 4.51 -8.88 8.28
CA THR A 165 5.63 -7.95 8.12
C THR A 165 5.57 -7.26 6.77
N MET A 166 6.32 -6.16 6.61
CA MET A 166 6.45 -5.46 5.34
C MET A 166 6.99 -6.37 4.22
N ALA A 167 7.93 -7.25 4.55
CA ALA A 167 8.50 -8.20 3.60
C ALA A 167 7.46 -9.23 3.14
N GLU A 168 6.71 -9.82 4.09
CA GLU A 168 5.65 -10.78 3.76
C GLU A 168 4.57 -10.14 2.88
N TRP A 169 4.15 -8.89 3.15
CA TRP A 169 3.20 -8.21 2.26
C TRP A 169 3.73 -7.98 0.83
N VAL A 170 5.04 -7.81 0.64
CA VAL A 170 5.62 -7.72 -0.72
C VAL A 170 5.58 -9.08 -1.40
N GLU A 171 5.99 -10.13 -0.70
CA GLU A 171 5.95 -11.48 -1.25
C GLU A 171 4.52 -11.89 -1.62
N GLU A 172 3.53 -11.54 -0.79
CA GLU A 172 2.14 -11.85 -1.09
C GLU A 172 1.59 -11.04 -2.26
N LEU A 173 1.97 -9.77 -2.39
CA LEU A 173 1.62 -9.00 -3.58
C LEU A 173 2.18 -9.65 -4.86
N ASP A 174 3.43 -10.12 -4.80
CA ASP A 174 4.08 -10.81 -5.93
C ASP A 174 3.37 -12.13 -6.24
N ARG A 175 3.02 -12.91 -5.21
CA ARG A 175 2.22 -14.14 -5.36
C ARG A 175 0.87 -13.85 -6.01
N GLU A 176 0.17 -12.79 -5.60
CA GLU A 176 -1.12 -12.44 -6.14
C GLU A 176 -1.07 -11.97 -7.61
N ILE A 177 0.01 -11.27 -8.00
CA ILE A 177 0.28 -10.92 -9.41
C ILE A 177 0.47 -12.19 -10.24
N VAL A 178 1.32 -13.12 -9.78
CA VAL A 178 1.62 -14.37 -10.50
C VAL A 178 0.39 -15.29 -10.55
N ASN A 179 -0.35 -15.42 -9.46
CA ASN A 179 -1.61 -16.19 -9.39
C ASN A 179 -2.66 -15.65 -10.36
N SER A 180 -2.63 -14.34 -10.63
CA SER A 180 -3.47 -13.68 -11.63
C SER A 180 -2.99 -13.87 -13.07
N ARG A 181 -1.97 -14.72 -13.29
CA ARG A 181 -1.30 -14.98 -14.59
C ARG A 181 -0.74 -13.71 -15.23
N ARG A 182 -0.20 -12.81 -14.41
CA ARG A 182 0.43 -11.56 -14.85
C ARG A 182 1.93 -11.60 -14.68
N ALA A 183 2.63 -10.84 -15.51
CA ALA A 183 4.07 -10.74 -15.45
C ALA A 183 4.49 -9.94 -14.21
N LEU A 184 5.49 -10.44 -13.50
CA LEU A 184 6.15 -9.71 -12.43
C LEU A 184 7.25 -8.83 -13.04
N LEU A 185 7.47 -7.64 -12.47
CA LEU A 185 8.57 -6.78 -12.89
C LEU A 185 9.90 -7.40 -12.47
N GLU A 186 10.62 -7.99 -13.43
CA GLU A 186 11.98 -8.52 -13.24
C GLU A 186 13.02 -7.51 -13.77
N GLY A 187 13.84 -6.97 -12.89
CA GLY A 187 14.98 -6.12 -13.29
C GLY A 187 14.72 -4.62 -13.32
N HIS A 188 15.48 -3.93 -14.18
CA HIS A 188 15.71 -2.47 -14.09
C HIS A 188 14.91 -1.70 -15.14
N ARG A 189 14.53 -0.47 -14.78
CA ARG A 189 13.72 0.44 -15.60
C ARG A 189 14.52 0.90 -16.82
N ALA A 190 13.94 0.87 -18.02
CA ALA A 190 14.59 1.46 -19.19
C ALA A 190 14.53 3.00 -19.13
N ILE A 191 13.45 3.54 -18.56
CA ILE A 191 13.20 4.98 -18.42
C ILE A 191 13.20 5.39 -16.95
N SER A 192 13.99 6.41 -16.61
CA SER A 192 13.97 6.99 -15.26
C SER A 192 12.74 7.89 -15.05
N HIS A 193 12.32 8.02 -13.79
CA HIS A 193 11.22 8.91 -13.41
C HIS A 193 11.47 10.36 -13.84
N LYS A 194 12.72 10.84 -13.72
CA LYS A 194 13.13 12.18 -14.15
C LYS A 194 12.94 12.37 -15.66
N GLN A 195 13.37 11.40 -16.48
CA GLN A 195 13.20 11.47 -17.93
C GLN A 195 11.71 11.49 -18.33
N ALA A 196 10.88 10.69 -17.67
CA ALA A 196 9.43 10.67 -17.90
C ALA A 196 8.78 12.02 -17.60
N ILE A 197 9.08 12.61 -16.44
CA ILE A 197 8.56 13.93 -16.05
C ILE A 197 9.05 15.00 -17.02
N GLU A 198 10.36 15.08 -17.29
CA GLU A 198 10.90 16.10 -18.20
C GLU A 198 10.27 16.05 -19.59
N LYS A 199 9.98 14.85 -20.11
CA LYS A 199 9.26 14.70 -21.37
C LYS A 199 7.81 15.19 -21.24
N ALA A 200 7.08 14.72 -20.22
CA ALA A 200 5.68 15.07 -20.03
C ALA A 200 5.45 16.57 -19.88
N GLU A 201 6.31 17.25 -19.12
CA GLU A 201 6.27 18.70 -18.95
C GLU A 201 6.49 19.44 -20.27
N LYS A 202 7.49 19.02 -21.07
CA LYS A 202 7.78 19.62 -22.38
C LYS A 202 6.64 19.44 -23.37
N GLU A 203 6.03 18.25 -23.42
CA GLU A 203 4.86 17.98 -24.27
C GLU A 203 3.68 18.84 -23.85
N PHE A 204 3.42 18.97 -22.56
CA PHE A 204 2.34 19.81 -22.03
C PHE A 204 2.53 21.30 -22.34
N GLU A 205 3.74 21.84 -22.15
CA GLU A 205 4.07 23.22 -22.49
C GLU A 205 3.94 23.52 -24.00
N ALA A 206 4.21 22.52 -24.85
CA ALA A 206 3.98 22.64 -26.29
C ALA A 206 2.49 22.59 -26.63
N TYR A 207 1.73 21.67 -26.02
CA TYR A 207 0.28 21.56 -26.18
C TYR A 207 -0.45 22.86 -25.80
N GLN A 208 -0.09 23.48 -24.67
CA GLN A 208 -0.66 24.76 -24.26
C GLN A 208 -0.39 25.87 -25.30
N ARG A 209 0.84 25.98 -25.80
CA ARG A 209 1.19 27.00 -26.82
C ARG A 209 0.41 26.84 -28.12
N CYS A 210 0.10 25.62 -28.55
CA CYS A 210 -0.70 25.36 -29.74
C CYS A 210 -2.18 25.66 -29.53
N ARG A 211 -2.72 25.47 -28.31
CA ARG A 211 -4.14 25.66 -28.00
C ARG A 211 -4.54 27.13 -27.77
N PHE A 212 -3.58 28.00 -27.42
CA PHE A 212 -3.79 29.44 -27.20
C PHE A 212 -3.30 30.32 -28.37
N ARG A 213 -3.09 29.73 -29.56
CA ARG A 213 -2.91 30.45 -30.82
C ARG A 213 -4.20 30.38 -31.64
#